data_AF-Q8YER1-F1
#
_entry.id   AF-Q8YER1-F1
#
_cell.length_a   1.000
_cell.length_b   1.000
_cell.length_c   1.000
_cell.angle_alpha   90.00
_cell.angle_beta   90.00
_cell.angle_gamma   90.00
#
_symmetry.space_group_name_H-M   'P 1'
#
loop_
_entity.id
_entity.type
_entity.pdbx_description
1 polymer ?
#
loop_
_entity_poly.entity_id
_entity_poly.type
_entity_poly.pdbx_seq_one_letter_code
_entity_poly.pdbx_strand_id
1 'polypeptide(L)'
;MGHGWSWPICPARRAAPASCRRRKRPKLKFAPPLAAGSKAESRLSTTRKRMHCAREAVRIGAIALSEKLLAAPSGAGADEGVIAAVREHGLSILPWSKEAEILRRRLGWLYRGLGDPWPSMEDDTLLERLEDWLLPFLTGEAQLDRIPGRVLKNGLMSLVPFDLQRSVDQLAPTHFEAPTGSHVPIRYDAEEPVIAVRVQELFGLGAHPSIANGKVPLLLELLSPAHRPIQITRDLPGFWKGSWADVRSDMRGRYPKHVWPEDPANAMPTRRAKPRGT
;
A
#
# COMPACT_ATOMS: atom_id res chain seq x y z
N MET A 1 -13.51 57.35 0.34
CA MET A 1 -13.92 56.02 -0.17
C MET A 1 -13.81 55.06 0.99
N GLY A 2 -14.91 54.83 1.70
CA GLY A 2 -14.90 54.11 2.97
C GLY A 2 -16.19 53.34 3.20
N HIS A 3 -16.08 52.36 4.10
CA HIS A 3 -17.11 51.54 4.73
C HIS A 3 -17.66 50.41 3.85
N GLY A 4 -17.87 49.17 4.31
CA GLY A 4 -17.74 48.61 5.65
C GLY A 4 -18.80 47.51 5.88
N TRP A 5 -18.35 46.34 6.33
CA TRP A 5 -18.96 45.46 7.35
C TRP A 5 -20.42 44.95 7.24
N SER A 6 -20.52 43.60 7.29
CA SER A 6 -21.34 42.78 8.23
C SER A 6 -22.85 42.49 8.00
N TRP A 7 -23.19 41.18 7.90
CA TRP A 7 -24.29 40.32 8.45
C TRP A 7 -25.72 40.93 8.63
N PRO A 8 -26.86 40.16 8.54
CA PRO A 8 -27.09 38.92 9.33
C PRO A 8 -28.20 37.89 8.90
N ILE A 9 -28.14 36.71 9.55
CA ILE A 9 -29.21 35.94 10.26
C ILE A 9 -30.59 35.68 9.58
N CYS A 10 -30.94 34.39 9.50
CA CYS A 10 -32.29 33.82 9.28
C CYS A 10 -33.30 34.20 10.38
N PRO A 11 -34.61 34.15 10.09
CA PRO A 11 -35.45 33.24 10.87
C PRO A 11 -36.50 32.45 10.07
N ALA A 12 -36.89 31.33 10.67
CA ALA A 12 -37.82 30.32 10.20
C ALA A 12 -39.29 30.78 10.13
N ARG A 13 -40.09 30.11 9.28
CA ARG A 13 -41.51 29.82 9.54
C ARG A 13 -41.97 28.55 8.83
N ARG A 14 -42.62 27.67 9.59
CA ARG A 14 -43.30 26.44 9.15
C ARG A 14 -44.64 26.79 8.48
N ALA A 15 -45.01 26.02 7.45
CA ALA A 15 -46.37 25.52 7.25
C ALA A 15 -46.40 24.43 6.16
N ALA A 16 -47.04 23.31 6.47
CA ALA A 16 -47.59 22.31 5.53
C ALA A 16 -49.11 22.23 5.83
N PRO A 17 -49.95 21.45 5.12
CA PRO A 17 -49.79 20.77 3.83
C PRO A 17 -50.96 21.07 2.85
N ALA A 18 -50.84 20.67 1.58
CA ALA A 18 -52.00 20.48 0.71
C ALA A 18 -51.81 19.21 -0.14
N SER A 19 -52.74 18.28 0.04
CA SER A 19 -52.84 17.03 -0.71
C SER A 19 -53.30 17.29 -2.14
N CYS A 20 -52.74 16.59 -3.12
CA CYS A 20 -53.35 16.51 -4.45
C CYS A 20 -53.23 15.12 -5.04
N ARG A 21 -54.36 14.66 -5.57
CA ARG A 21 -54.73 13.28 -5.91
C ARG A 21 -53.94 12.71 -7.08
N ARG A 22 -53.62 11.41 -7.00
CA ARG A 22 -53.25 10.56 -8.15
C ARG A 22 -54.37 10.59 -9.21
N ARG A 23 -54.09 11.12 -10.40
CA ARG A 23 -54.85 10.83 -11.63
C ARG A 23 -54.12 9.76 -12.44
N LYS A 24 -54.83 8.68 -12.79
CA LYS A 24 -54.38 7.63 -13.70
C LYS A 24 -54.17 8.23 -15.11
N ARG A 25 -53.03 7.94 -15.76
CA ARG A 25 -52.82 8.16 -17.19
C ARG A 25 -53.12 6.87 -17.98
N PRO A 26 -53.70 6.97 -19.18
CA PRO A 26 -54.12 5.82 -19.99
C PRO A 26 -52.92 5.14 -20.67
N LYS A 27 -53.06 3.83 -20.94
CA LYS A 27 -52.10 3.03 -21.72
C LYS A 27 -52.16 3.46 -23.20
N LEU A 28 -51.11 4.07 -23.73
CA LEU A 28 -50.91 4.14 -25.18
C LEU A 28 -50.31 2.81 -25.66
N LYS A 29 -51.02 2.14 -26.58
CA LYS A 29 -50.49 1.04 -27.39
C LYS A 29 -49.65 1.66 -28.51
N PHE A 30 -48.38 1.28 -28.61
CA PHE A 30 -47.56 1.56 -29.79
C PHE A 30 -47.63 0.37 -30.74
N ALA A 31 -47.99 0.64 -32.00
CA ALA A 31 -47.82 -0.27 -33.14
C ALA A 31 -46.33 -0.33 -33.53
N PRO A 32 -45.85 -1.43 -34.16
CA PRO A 32 -44.44 -1.59 -34.46
C PRO A 32 -44.05 -0.88 -35.77
N PRO A 33 -42.89 -0.20 -35.86
CA PRO A 33 -42.31 0.11 -37.14
C PRO A 33 -41.20 -0.91 -37.49
N LEU A 34 -41.44 -1.56 -38.63
CA LEU A 34 -40.53 -1.93 -39.71
C LEU A 34 -39.01 -1.97 -39.46
N ALA A 35 -38.45 -3.08 -39.93
CA ALA A 35 -37.02 -3.37 -40.05
C ALA A 35 -36.23 -2.25 -40.75
N ALA A 36 -35.38 -1.57 -39.98
CA ALA A 36 -34.24 -0.82 -40.50
C ALA A 36 -33.01 -1.30 -39.72
N GLY A 37 -31.98 -1.73 -40.45
CA GLY A 37 -30.80 -2.42 -39.90
C GLY A 37 -30.18 -1.68 -38.73
N SER A 38 -30.45 -2.17 -37.52
CA SER A 38 -29.77 -1.77 -36.30
C SER A 38 -28.42 -2.47 -36.27
N LYS A 39 -27.33 -1.69 -36.23
CA LYS A 39 -26.02 -2.21 -35.84
C LYS A 39 -25.88 -1.98 -34.33
N ALA A 40 -25.87 -3.07 -33.57
CA ALA A 40 -25.47 -3.04 -32.17
C ALA A 40 -23.95 -2.97 -32.13
N GLU A 41 -23.41 -1.90 -31.57
CA GLU A 41 -21.96 -1.72 -31.39
C GLU A 41 -21.68 -1.64 -29.90
N SER A 42 -21.00 -2.65 -29.35
CA SER A 42 -20.53 -2.66 -27.98
C SER A 42 -19.16 -2.00 -27.92
N ARG A 43 -19.02 -0.94 -27.10
CA ARG A 43 -17.71 -0.33 -26.80
C ARG A 43 -17.47 -0.37 -25.31
N LEU A 44 -16.33 -0.92 -24.92
CA LEU A 44 -15.80 -0.82 -23.56
C LEU A 44 -15.06 0.52 -23.44
N SER A 45 -15.34 1.29 -22.38
CA SER A 45 -14.60 2.50 -22.05
C SER A 45 -14.06 2.41 -20.63
N THR A 46 -12.78 2.73 -20.44
CA THR A 46 -12.09 2.67 -19.13
C THR A 46 -11.99 4.06 -18.51
N THR A 47 -12.23 4.20 -17.20
CA THR A 47 -11.84 5.40 -16.45
C THR A 47 -11.13 4.98 -15.16
N ARG A 48 -10.01 5.66 -14.85
CA ARG A 48 -8.98 5.45 -13.80
C ARG A 48 -9.34 4.76 -12.47
N LYS A 49 -10.61 4.71 -12.04
CA LYS A 49 -11.07 4.08 -10.78
C LYS A 49 -12.43 3.36 -10.88
N ARG A 50 -13.03 3.29 -12.07
CA ARG A 50 -14.32 2.62 -12.28
C ARG A 50 -14.21 1.76 -13.53
N MET A 51 -14.29 0.45 -13.33
CA MET A 51 -14.23 -0.50 -14.43
C MET A 51 -15.55 -0.59 -15.18
N HIS A 52 -15.41 -1.01 -16.44
CA HIS A 52 -16.33 -0.93 -17.57
C HIS A 52 -17.82 -1.14 -17.25
N CYS A 53 -18.62 -0.10 -17.50
CA CYS A 53 -19.98 -0.34 -17.94
C CYS A 53 -19.91 -0.57 -19.46
N ALA A 54 -20.16 -1.80 -19.91
CA ALA A 54 -20.38 -2.00 -21.33
C ALA A 54 -21.60 -1.17 -21.75
N ARG A 55 -21.50 -0.44 -22.86
CA ARG A 55 -22.60 0.39 -23.37
C ARG A 55 -23.18 -0.31 -24.58
N GLU A 56 -24.45 -0.69 -24.48
CA GLU A 56 -25.22 -1.13 -25.63
C GLU A 56 -25.88 0.10 -26.25
N ALA A 57 -25.43 0.48 -27.45
CA ALA A 57 -25.99 1.60 -28.19
C ALA A 57 -26.68 1.09 -29.46
N VAL A 58 -27.99 1.35 -29.57
CA VAL A 58 -28.72 1.19 -30.84
C VAL A 58 -28.54 2.48 -31.61
N ARG A 59 -27.92 2.42 -32.79
CA ARG A 59 -27.67 3.59 -33.65
C ARG A 59 -28.38 3.45 -35.00
N ILE A 60 -28.84 4.57 -35.54
CA ILE A 60 -29.17 4.72 -36.97
C ILE A 60 -28.18 5.75 -37.54
N GLY A 61 -27.23 5.28 -38.34
CA GLY A 61 -26.12 6.13 -38.80
C GLY A 61 -25.27 6.66 -37.64
N ALA A 62 -25.09 7.98 -37.57
CA ALA A 62 -24.34 8.65 -36.50
C ALA A 62 -25.17 8.92 -35.23
N ILE A 63 -26.49 8.77 -35.28
CA ILE A 63 -27.40 9.14 -34.18
C ILE A 63 -27.62 7.91 -33.28
N ALA A 64 -27.38 8.07 -31.97
CA ALA A 64 -27.72 7.06 -30.97
C ALA A 64 -29.22 7.16 -30.62
N LEU A 65 -30.00 6.11 -30.92
CA LEU A 65 -31.42 6.00 -30.59
C LEU A 65 -31.66 5.62 -29.13
N SER A 66 -30.81 4.75 -28.58
CA SER A 66 -30.83 4.39 -27.17
C SER A 66 -29.45 3.93 -26.73
N GLU A 67 -29.01 4.40 -25.58
CA GLU A 67 -27.77 3.98 -24.92
C GLU A 67 -28.15 3.36 -23.58
N LYS A 68 -27.83 2.08 -23.39
CA LYS A 68 -28.04 1.35 -22.14
C LYS A 68 -26.70 0.99 -21.55
N LEU A 69 -26.46 1.44 -20.31
CA LEU A 69 -25.38 0.91 -19.50
C LEU A 69 -25.74 -0.54 -19.14
N LEU A 70 -24.98 -1.49 -19.66
CA LEU A 70 -25.05 -2.88 -19.25
C LEU A 70 -24.56 -2.97 -17.80
N ALA A 71 -25.19 -3.87 -17.05
CA ALA A 71 -24.74 -4.20 -15.71
C ALA A 71 -23.27 -4.63 -15.77
N ALA A 72 -22.51 -4.27 -14.74
CA ALA A 72 -21.13 -4.72 -14.64
C ALA A 72 -21.11 -6.26 -14.76
N PRO A 73 -20.21 -6.84 -15.57
CA PRO A 73 -20.07 -8.29 -15.64
C PRO A 73 -19.80 -8.83 -14.23
N SER A 74 -20.28 -10.05 -13.96
CA SER A 74 -20.09 -10.75 -12.69
C SER A 74 -19.46 -12.12 -12.95
N GLY A 75 -18.70 -12.65 -11.99
CA GLY A 75 -18.01 -13.93 -12.16
C GLY A 75 -16.80 -13.82 -13.08
N ALA A 76 -16.51 -14.84 -13.87
CA ALA A 76 -15.29 -14.91 -14.70
C ALA A 76 -15.10 -13.68 -15.62
N GLY A 77 -16.18 -13.17 -16.24
CA GLY A 77 -16.09 -11.98 -17.10
C GLY A 77 -15.78 -10.68 -16.34
N ALA A 78 -16.05 -10.64 -15.03
CA ALA A 78 -15.62 -9.54 -14.17
C ALA A 78 -14.12 -9.61 -13.92
N ASP A 79 -13.63 -10.80 -13.62
CA ASP A 79 -12.23 -11.08 -13.30
C ASP A 79 -11.33 -10.81 -14.52
N GLU A 80 -11.74 -11.27 -15.71
CA GLU A 80 -11.06 -10.95 -16.97
C GLU A 80 -11.02 -9.43 -17.23
N GLY A 81 -12.11 -8.73 -16.92
CA GLY A 81 -12.15 -7.27 -16.97
C GLY A 81 -11.15 -6.63 -16.01
N VAL A 82 -10.97 -7.19 -14.82
CA VAL A 82 -10.00 -6.71 -13.82
C VAL A 82 -8.59 -6.88 -14.37
N ILE A 83 -8.27 -8.05 -14.90
CA ILE A 83 -6.96 -8.31 -15.51
C ILE A 83 -6.70 -7.35 -16.67
N ALA A 84 -7.67 -7.15 -17.57
CA ALA A 84 -7.54 -6.23 -18.68
C ALA A 84 -7.29 -4.78 -18.23
N ALA A 85 -8.03 -4.30 -17.23
CA ALA A 85 -7.83 -2.95 -16.69
C ALA A 85 -6.46 -2.76 -16.03
N VAL A 86 -5.99 -3.77 -15.29
CA VAL A 86 -4.65 -3.76 -14.67
C VAL A 86 -3.55 -3.77 -15.73
N ARG A 87 -3.73 -4.53 -16.82
CA ARG A 87 -2.80 -4.55 -17.96
C ARG A 87 -2.75 -3.20 -18.69
N GLU A 88 -3.88 -2.52 -18.85
CA GLU A 88 -3.96 -1.22 -19.54
C GLU A 88 -3.39 -0.06 -18.70
N HIS A 89 -3.66 -0.04 -17.39
CA HIS A 89 -3.33 1.09 -16.52
C HIS A 89 -2.16 0.84 -15.54
N GLY A 90 -1.60 -0.37 -15.55
CA GLY A 90 -0.51 -0.80 -14.69
C GLY A 90 -0.95 -1.18 -13.28
N LEU A 91 0.00 -1.72 -12.50
CA LEU A 91 -0.24 -2.24 -11.15
C LEU A 91 -0.66 -1.18 -10.13
N SER A 92 -0.41 0.11 -10.42
CA SER A 92 -0.74 1.22 -9.53
C SER A 92 -2.24 1.39 -9.24
N ILE A 93 -3.11 0.80 -10.07
CA ILE A 93 -4.55 0.84 -9.87
C ILE A 93 -5.05 -0.18 -8.83
N LEU A 94 -4.23 -1.17 -8.49
CA LEU A 94 -4.58 -2.18 -7.50
C LEU A 94 -4.58 -1.57 -6.10
N PRO A 95 -5.48 -2.01 -5.20
CA PRO A 95 -5.54 -1.53 -3.83
C PRO A 95 -4.43 -2.18 -2.97
N TRP A 96 -3.19 -1.75 -3.19
CA TRP A 96 -2.03 -2.24 -2.45
C TRP A 96 -2.17 -1.98 -0.95
N SER A 97 -2.25 -3.04 -0.15
CA SER A 97 -2.13 -2.92 1.30
C SER A 97 -0.66 -2.76 1.68
N LYS A 98 -0.41 -2.14 2.84
CA LYS A 98 0.95 -2.02 3.38
C LYS A 98 1.67 -3.38 3.47
N GLU A 99 0.94 -4.42 3.84
CA GLU A 99 1.47 -5.78 3.95
C GLU A 99 1.86 -6.37 2.58
N ALA A 100 1.03 -6.15 1.54
CA ALA A 100 1.32 -6.61 0.19
C ALA A 100 2.52 -5.86 -0.41
N GLU A 101 2.64 -4.55 -0.18
CA GLU A 101 3.81 -3.77 -0.59
C GLU A 101 5.09 -4.24 0.11
N ILE A 102 5.04 -4.46 1.43
CA ILE A 102 6.20 -4.95 2.18
C ILE A 102 6.61 -6.32 1.67
N LEU A 103 5.66 -7.23 1.43
CA LEU A 103 5.96 -8.55 0.87
C LEU A 103 6.59 -8.42 -0.52
N ARG A 104 6.03 -7.59 -1.40
CA ARG A 104 6.56 -7.36 -2.74
C ARG A 104 8.01 -6.88 -2.70
N ARG A 105 8.33 -5.92 -1.83
CA ARG A 105 9.71 -5.41 -1.64
C ARG A 105 10.65 -6.49 -1.11
N ARG A 106 10.20 -7.31 -0.14
CA ARG A 106 10.99 -8.42 0.40
C ARG A 106 11.32 -9.48 -0.65
N LEU A 107 10.33 -9.90 -1.44
CA LEU A 107 10.51 -10.87 -2.51
C LEU A 107 11.40 -10.32 -3.62
N GLY A 108 11.22 -9.05 -4.01
CA GLY A 108 12.09 -8.38 -4.97
C GLY A 108 13.54 -8.28 -4.48
N TRP A 109 13.74 -7.98 -3.19
CA TRP A 109 15.07 -7.99 -2.58
C TRP A 109 15.72 -9.39 -2.59
N LEU A 110 14.95 -10.44 -2.26
CA LEU A 110 15.42 -11.83 -2.33
C LEU A 110 15.80 -12.24 -3.75
N TYR A 111 15.00 -11.87 -4.74
CA TYR A 111 15.31 -12.11 -6.15
C TYR A 111 16.60 -11.42 -6.60
N ARG A 112 16.78 -10.14 -6.25
CA ARG A 112 18.02 -9.42 -6.60
C ARG A 112 19.26 -9.97 -5.91
N GLY A 113 19.12 -10.44 -4.66
CA GLY A 113 20.26 -10.93 -3.87
C GLY A 113 20.62 -12.40 -4.12
N LEU A 114 19.62 -13.28 -4.27
CA LEU A 114 19.81 -14.73 -4.38
C LEU A 114 19.55 -15.28 -5.79
N GLY A 115 18.83 -14.53 -6.64
CA GLY A 115 18.46 -14.97 -7.99
C GLY A 115 17.45 -16.12 -7.99
N ASP A 116 17.56 -17.00 -8.97
CA ASP A 116 16.68 -18.16 -9.10
C ASP A 116 16.79 -19.07 -7.85
N PRO A 117 15.67 -19.68 -7.39
CA PRO A 117 14.35 -19.72 -8.02
C PRO A 117 13.36 -18.69 -7.44
N TRP A 118 13.84 -17.58 -6.88
CA TRP A 118 12.96 -16.51 -6.41
C TRP A 118 12.29 -15.80 -7.59
N PRO A 119 10.99 -15.44 -7.50
CA PRO A 119 10.31 -14.73 -8.58
C PRO A 119 10.69 -13.25 -8.62
N SER A 120 10.87 -12.70 -9.83
CA SER A 120 10.94 -11.26 -10.05
C SER A 120 9.63 -10.58 -9.61
N MET A 121 9.77 -9.42 -8.96
CA MET A 121 8.66 -8.61 -8.46
C MET A 121 8.60 -7.23 -9.14
N GLU A 122 9.29 -7.09 -10.27
CA GLU A 122 9.23 -5.90 -11.11
C GLU A 122 7.85 -5.74 -11.75
N ASP A 123 7.47 -4.50 -12.06
CA ASP A 123 6.12 -4.18 -12.57
C ASP A 123 5.80 -4.98 -13.85
N ASP A 124 6.73 -5.03 -14.81
CA ASP A 124 6.53 -5.71 -16.09
C ASP A 124 6.30 -7.22 -15.93
N THR A 125 7.11 -7.89 -15.09
CA THR A 125 6.96 -9.33 -14.85
C THR A 125 5.62 -9.65 -14.18
N LEU A 126 5.17 -8.81 -13.25
CA LEU A 126 3.89 -9.01 -12.58
C LEU A 126 2.70 -8.72 -13.50
N LEU A 127 2.84 -7.83 -14.48
CA LEU A 127 1.83 -7.55 -15.51
C LEU A 127 1.72 -8.67 -16.55
N GLU A 128 2.82 -9.30 -16.90
CA GLU A 128 2.84 -10.47 -17.80
C GLU A 128 2.19 -11.71 -17.17
N ARG A 129 2.30 -11.85 -15.84
CA ARG A 129 1.85 -13.04 -15.10
C ARG A 129 0.56 -12.85 -14.31
N LEU A 130 -0.25 -11.85 -14.66
CA LEU A 130 -1.50 -11.53 -13.95
C LEU A 130 -2.44 -12.75 -13.83
N GLU A 131 -2.49 -13.57 -14.86
CA GLU A 131 -3.27 -14.81 -14.91
C GLU A 131 -2.78 -15.88 -13.92
N ASP A 132 -1.48 -15.87 -13.56
CA ASP A 132 -0.89 -16.84 -12.63
C ASP A 132 -1.15 -16.46 -11.16
N TRP A 133 -1.00 -15.17 -10.84
CA TRP A 133 -0.94 -14.72 -9.45
C TRP A 133 -2.15 -13.92 -8.99
N LEU A 134 -2.84 -13.21 -9.88
CA LEU A 134 -3.97 -12.38 -9.51
C LEU A 134 -5.29 -13.08 -9.82
N LEU A 135 -5.45 -13.55 -11.06
CA LEU A 135 -6.70 -14.16 -11.56
C LEU A 135 -7.25 -15.29 -10.66
N PRO A 136 -6.44 -16.24 -10.15
CA PRO A 136 -6.97 -17.35 -9.34
C PRO A 136 -7.56 -16.93 -7.99
N PHE A 137 -7.26 -15.71 -7.54
CA PHE A 137 -7.67 -15.18 -6.25
C PHE A 137 -8.78 -14.12 -6.35
N LEU A 138 -9.22 -13.79 -7.57
CA LEU A 138 -10.38 -12.93 -7.77
C LEU A 138 -11.68 -13.70 -7.51
N THR A 139 -12.71 -12.99 -7.08
CA THR A 139 -13.98 -13.57 -6.61
C THR A 139 -15.16 -13.24 -7.51
N GLY A 140 -14.92 -12.80 -8.75
CA GLY A 140 -15.97 -12.44 -9.70
C GLY A 140 -16.52 -11.01 -9.51
N GLU A 141 -15.79 -10.13 -8.84
CA GLU A 141 -16.20 -8.74 -8.59
C GLU A 141 -15.52 -7.77 -9.57
N ALA A 142 -16.32 -7.02 -10.34
CA ALA A 142 -15.81 -6.09 -11.36
C ALA A 142 -15.24 -4.76 -10.79
N GLN A 143 -15.05 -4.66 -9.47
CA GLN A 143 -14.60 -3.43 -8.81
C GLN A 143 -13.22 -3.62 -8.17
N LEU A 144 -12.22 -2.92 -8.71
CA LEU A 144 -10.84 -2.91 -8.22
C LEU A 144 -10.74 -2.56 -6.73
N ASP A 145 -11.47 -1.55 -6.26
CA ASP A 145 -11.43 -1.10 -4.86
C ASP A 145 -11.97 -2.15 -3.85
N ARG A 146 -12.66 -3.20 -4.33
CA ARG A 146 -13.19 -4.26 -3.48
C ARG A 146 -12.22 -5.42 -3.30
N ILE A 147 -11.14 -5.46 -4.07
CA ILE A 147 -10.10 -6.48 -3.94
C ILE A 147 -9.44 -6.30 -2.57
N PRO A 148 -9.55 -7.27 -1.65
CA PRO A 148 -8.97 -7.14 -0.33
C PRO A 148 -7.45 -7.30 -0.42
N GLY A 149 -6.68 -6.55 0.37
CA GLY A 149 -5.21 -6.62 0.34
C GLY A 149 -4.62 -8.02 0.57
N ARG A 150 -5.35 -8.93 1.24
CA ARG A 150 -4.96 -10.35 1.40
C ARG A 150 -4.90 -11.11 0.07
N VAL A 151 -5.75 -10.76 -0.91
CA VAL A 151 -5.75 -11.38 -2.25
C VAL A 151 -4.45 -11.05 -2.95
N LEU A 152 -4.01 -9.79 -2.91
CA LEU A 152 -2.73 -9.39 -3.48
C LEU A 152 -1.56 -10.09 -2.79
N LYS A 153 -1.56 -10.13 -1.45
CA LYS A 153 -0.52 -10.82 -0.67
C LYS A 153 -0.44 -12.30 -1.01
N ASN A 154 -1.58 -13.00 -1.05
CA ASN A 154 -1.62 -14.44 -1.33
C ASN A 154 -1.21 -14.74 -2.77
N GLY A 155 -1.62 -13.90 -3.72
CA GLY A 155 -1.19 -13.99 -5.10
C GLY A 155 0.32 -13.81 -5.27
N LEU A 156 0.93 -12.80 -4.63
CA LEU A 156 2.38 -12.66 -4.65
C LEU A 156 3.11 -13.87 -4.03
N MET A 157 2.56 -14.44 -2.95
CA MET A 157 3.13 -15.66 -2.36
C MET A 157 2.98 -16.89 -3.26
N SER A 158 1.94 -16.97 -4.11
CA SER A 158 1.75 -18.12 -5.00
C SER A 158 2.81 -18.20 -6.10
N LEU A 159 3.48 -17.09 -6.41
CA LEU A 159 4.64 -17.06 -7.31
C LEU A 159 5.90 -17.68 -6.70
N VAL A 160 5.96 -17.77 -5.38
CA VAL A 160 7.13 -18.31 -4.66
C VAL A 160 7.00 -19.84 -4.57
N PRO A 161 8.03 -20.61 -4.94
CA PRO A 161 8.04 -22.06 -4.78
C PRO A 161 7.71 -22.47 -3.34
N PHE A 162 6.86 -23.48 -3.17
CA PHE A 162 6.30 -23.87 -1.87
C PHE A 162 7.37 -24.11 -0.78
N ASP A 163 8.48 -24.75 -1.13
CA ASP A 163 9.59 -25.03 -0.21
C ASP A 163 10.28 -23.75 0.30
N LEU A 164 10.27 -22.69 -0.49
CA LEU A 164 10.88 -21.40 -0.15
C LEU A 164 9.95 -20.48 0.62
N GLN A 165 8.62 -20.67 0.56
CA GLN A 165 7.66 -19.80 1.22
C GLN A 165 7.92 -19.68 2.72
N ARG A 166 8.29 -20.78 3.39
CA ARG A 166 8.65 -20.78 4.83
C ARG A 166 9.95 -20.05 5.11
N SER A 167 10.86 -20.03 4.14
CA SER A 167 12.18 -19.41 4.26
C SER A 167 12.13 -17.89 4.08
N VAL A 168 11.04 -17.33 3.52
CA VAL A 168 10.89 -15.88 3.31
C VAL A 168 11.02 -15.09 4.61
N ASP A 169 10.36 -15.54 5.67
CA ASP A 169 10.38 -14.86 6.97
C ASP A 169 11.73 -15.01 7.68
N GLN A 170 12.47 -16.09 7.41
CA GLN A 170 13.80 -16.31 7.97
C GLN A 170 14.89 -15.53 7.23
N LEU A 171 14.82 -15.49 5.90
CA LEU A 171 15.84 -14.84 5.06
C LEU A 171 15.66 -13.32 4.98
N ALA A 172 14.41 -12.87 4.87
CA ALA A 172 14.05 -11.46 4.78
C ALA A 172 12.96 -11.14 5.82
N PRO A 173 13.27 -11.08 7.12
CA PRO A 173 12.27 -10.82 8.17
C PRO A 173 11.56 -9.47 8.01
N THR A 174 10.36 -9.32 8.57
CA THR A 174 9.63 -8.04 8.52
C THR A 174 10.16 -7.02 9.53
N HIS A 175 10.64 -7.48 10.68
CA HIS A 175 11.10 -6.65 11.78
C HIS A 175 12.42 -7.18 12.33
N PHE A 176 13.25 -6.27 12.79
CA PHE A 176 14.41 -6.52 13.61
C PHE A 176 14.02 -6.39 15.08
N GLU A 177 14.39 -7.37 15.90
CA GLU A 177 14.22 -7.30 17.35
C GLU A 177 15.46 -6.63 17.98
N ALA A 178 15.27 -5.43 18.49
CA ALA A 178 16.32 -4.72 19.21
C ALA A 178 16.56 -5.36 20.59
N PRO A 179 17.75 -5.20 21.20
CA PRO A 179 18.03 -5.69 22.57
C PRO A 179 17.03 -5.22 23.65
N THR A 180 16.30 -4.14 23.39
CA THR A 180 15.20 -3.66 24.26
C THR A 180 13.91 -4.50 24.17
N GLY A 181 13.83 -5.49 23.28
CA GLY A 181 12.60 -6.21 22.90
C GLY A 181 11.68 -5.40 21.97
N SER A 182 12.19 -4.34 21.34
CA SER A 182 11.41 -3.53 20.40
C SER A 182 11.48 -4.11 18.99
N HIS A 183 10.33 -4.21 18.32
CA HIS A 183 10.26 -4.62 16.91
C HIS A 183 10.39 -3.41 16.00
N VAL A 184 11.52 -3.29 15.32
CA VAL A 184 11.82 -2.21 14.37
C VAL A 184 11.56 -2.71 12.95
N PRO A 185 10.70 -2.05 12.15
CA PRO A 185 10.42 -2.49 10.79
C PRO A 185 11.66 -2.38 9.90
N ILE A 186 11.91 -3.41 9.09
CA ILE A 186 12.99 -3.43 8.10
C ILE A 186 12.43 -2.93 6.77
N ARG A 187 13.12 -1.97 6.16
CA ARG A 187 12.78 -1.45 4.84
C ARG A 187 13.67 -2.10 3.77
N TYR A 188 13.02 -2.57 2.70
CA TYR A 188 13.64 -3.27 1.57
C TYR A 188 13.48 -2.46 0.27
N ASP A 189 13.40 -1.14 0.39
CA ASP A 189 13.24 -0.19 -0.71
C ASP A 189 14.54 0.09 -1.46
N ALA A 190 15.68 -0.04 -0.79
CA ALA A 190 17.00 0.11 -1.36
C ALA A 190 17.67 -1.24 -1.71
N GLU A 191 18.91 -1.16 -2.18
CA GLU A 191 19.77 -2.32 -2.41
C GLU A 191 20.07 -3.06 -1.09
N GLU A 192 20.31 -2.30 -0.02
CA GLU A 192 20.56 -2.82 1.32
C GLU A 192 19.30 -2.72 2.19
N PRO A 193 19.02 -3.72 3.04
CA PRO A 193 17.94 -3.66 4.01
C PRO A 193 18.26 -2.63 5.10
N VAL A 194 17.35 -1.67 5.32
CA VAL A 194 17.56 -0.53 6.22
C VAL A 194 16.66 -0.62 7.44
N ILE A 195 17.19 -0.33 8.62
CA ILE A 195 16.39 -0.10 9.83
C ILE A 195 16.61 1.31 10.37
N ALA A 196 15.52 1.99 10.69
CA ALA A 196 15.54 3.27 11.37
C ALA A 196 15.26 3.05 12.86
N VAL A 197 16.30 3.14 13.67
CA VAL A 197 16.26 2.75 15.09
C VAL A 197 16.88 3.83 15.95
N ARG A 198 16.28 4.08 17.11
CA ARG A 198 16.84 5.04 18.06
C ARG A 198 18.11 4.46 18.67
N VAL A 199 19.15 5.27 18.77
CA VAL A 199 20.47 4.82 19.23
C VAL A 199 20.43 4.14 20.60
N GLN A 200 19.56 4.60 21.51
CA GLN A 200 19.40 4.00 22.84
C GLN A 200 18.83 2.58 22.83
N GLU A 201 18.15 2.18 21.75
CA GLU A 201 17.59 0.83 21.62
C GLU A 201 18.64 -0.20 21.22
N LEU A 202 19.79 0.28 20.71
CA LEU A 202 20.94 -0.54 20.33
C LEU A 202 22.00 -0.66 21.44
N PHE A 203 21.80 0.00 22.59
CA PHE A 203 22.70 -0.18 23.73
C PHE A 203 22.72 -1.65 24.17
N GLY A 204 23.90 -2.15 24.50
CA GLY A 204 24.13 -3.57 24.79
C GLY A 204 24.37 -4.43 23.55
N LEU A 205 24.25 -3.87 22.35
CA LEU A 205 24.54 -4.57 21.10
C LEU A 205 26.00 -4.30 20.66
N GLY A 206 26.88 -5.23 21.00
CA GLY A 206 28.30 -5.19 20.62
C GLY A 206 28.59 -5.70 19.20
N ALA A 207 27.67 -6.43 18.58
CA ALA A 207 27.80 -6.96 17.22
C ALA A 207 26.87 -6.23 16.24
N HIS A 208 27.27 -6.08 14.98
CA HIS A 208 26.40 -5.47 13.99
C HIS A 208 25.28 -6.44 13.57
N PRO A 209 24.00 -6.00 13.54
CA PRO A 209 22.89 -6.88 13.23
C PRO A 209 22.87 -7.23 11.73
N SER A 210 22.48 -8.46 11.44
CA SER A 210 22.51 -9.03 10.10
C SER A 210 21.30 -9.94 9.85
N ILE A 211 20.83 -9.97 8.62
CA ILE A 211 19.75 -10.85 8.14
C ILE A 211 20.29 -11.92 7.18
N ALA A 212 19.39 -12.71 6.57
CA ALA A 212 19.74 -13.80 5.66
C ALA A 212 20.75 -14.80 6.27
N ASN A 213 20.45 -15.27 7.49
CA ASN A 213 21.32 -16.15 8.28
C ASN A 213 22.72 -15.58 8.55
N GLY A 214 22.79 -14.26 8.81
CA GLY A 214 24.03 -13.59 9.20
C GLY A 214 24.88 -13.10 8.02
N LYS A 215 24.41 -13.25 6.78
CA LYS A 215 25.18 -12.92 5.58
C LYS A 215 25.09 -11.45 5.18
N VAL A 216 23.95 -10.80 5.45
CA VAL A 216 23.70 -9.43 5.00
C VAL A 216 23.61 -8.50 6.21
N PRO A 217 24.56 -7.56 6.40
CA PRO A 217 24.46 -6.56 7.46
C PRO A 217 23.30 -5.58 7.20
N LEU A 218 22.59 -5.17 8.26
CA LEU A 218 21.52 -4.18 8.16
C LEU A 218 22.09 -2.77 8.15
N LEU A 219 21.69 -1.95 7.19
CA LEU A 219 22.02 -0.52 7.22
C LEU A 219 21.27 0.15 8.38
N LEU A 220 22.02 0.71 9.33
CA LEU A 220 21.45 1.35 10.52
C LEU A 220 21.31 2.85 10.32
N GLU A 221 20.08 3.33 10.20
CA GLU A 221 19.76 4.75 10.36
C GLU A 221 19.55 5.04 11.85
N LEU A 222 20.60 5.57 12.49
CA LEU A 222 20.59 5.90 13.91
C LEU A 222 19.79 7.18 14.14
N LEU A 223 18.75 7.07 14.95
CA LEU A 223 17.85 8.16 15.29
C LEU A 223 18.10 8.68 16.71
N SER A 224 17.84 9.98 16.90
CA SER A 224 17.76 10.60 18.21
C SER A 224 16.47 10.20 18.96
N PRO A 225 16.35 10.54 20.25
CA PRO A 225 15.11 10.33 21.00
C PRO A 225 13.88 10.98 20.34
N ALA A 226 14.08 12.10 19.63
CA ALA A 226 13.06 12.81 18.87
C ALA A 226 12.91 12.31 17.42
N HIS A 227 13.42 11.12 17.10
CA HIS A 227 13.33 10.50 15.76
C HIS A 227 13.98 11.33 14.65
N ARG A 228 15.01 12.13 14.99
CA ARG A 228 15.81 12.85 13.99
C ARG A 228 17.00 11.99 13.56
N PRO A 229 17.32 11.89 12.26
CA PRO A 229 18.51 11.21 11.80
C PRO A 229 19.77 11.81 12.43
N ILE A 230 20.64 10.95 12.95
CA ILE A 230 21.95 11.33 13.48
C ILE A 230 23.03 10.90 12.50
N GLN A 231 23.09 9.59 12.23
CA GLN A 231 24.12 8.97 11.41
C GLN A 231 23.58 7.70 10.78
N ILE A 232 24.12 7.35 9.62
CA ILE A 232 23.90 6.07 8.96
C ILE A 232 25.17 5.25 9.09
N THR A 233 25.08 3.99 9.54
CA THR A 233 26.26 3.12 9.68
C THR A 233 25.99 1.69 9.21
N ARG A 234 27.04 1.09 8.63
CA ARG A 234 27.15 -0.34 8.28
C ARG A 234 28.05 -1.10 9.25
N ASP A 235 28.66 -0.40 10.19
CA ASP A 235 29.51 -0.96 11.24
C ASP A 235 29.14 -0.31 12.57
N LEU A 236 28.37 -1.05 13.36
CA LEU A 236 27.93 -0.61 14.68
C LEU A 236 29.10 -0.62 15.70
N PRO A 237 29.92 -1.69 15.78
CA PRO A 237 31.14 -1.68 16.58
C PRO A 237 32.08 -0.50 16.27
N GLY A 238 32.30 -0.19 14.98
CA GLY A 238 33.12 0.95 14.56
C GLY A 238 32.52 2.28 14.98
N PHE A 239 31.20 2.45 14.85
CA PHE A 239 30.48 3.62 15.32
C PHE A 239 30.66 3.85 16.83
N TRP A 240 30.56 2.78 17.65
CA TRP A 240 30.73 2.87 19.09
C TRP A 240 32.13 3.29 19.52
N LYS A 241 33.17 2.83 18.82
CA LYS A 241 34.58 3.16 19.14
C LYS A 241 35.02 4.53 18.62
N GLY A 242 34.39 5.03 17.55
CA GLY A 242 34.76 6.28 16.90
C GLY A 242 33.76 7.41 17.18
N SER A 243 32.83 7.61 16.24
CA SER A 243 31.92 8.76 16.20
C SER A 243 30.93 8.86 17.36
N TRP A 244 30.78 7.82 18.19
CA TRP A 244 29.91 7.87 19.35
C TRP A 244 30.29 8.96 20.36
N ALA A 245 31.58 9.23 20.58
CA ALA A 245 32.01 10.23 21.56
C ALA A 245 31.44 11.64 21.25
N ASP A 246 31.52 12.03 19.98
CA ASP A 246 31.01 13.32 19.50
C ASP A 246 29.47 13.37 19.52
N VAL A 247 28.82 12.31 19.01
CA VAL A 247 27.36 12.18 19.04
C VAL A 247 26.84 12.25 20.48
N ARG A 248 27.50 11.57 21.41
CA ARG A 248 27.13 11.55 22.82
C ARG A 248 27.26 12.93 23.47
N SER A 249 28.28 13.71 23.11
CA SER A 249 28.44 15.09 23.59
C SER A 249 27.27 15.99 23.15
N ASP A 250 26.93 15.97 21.84
CA ASP A 250 25.80 16.74 21.30
C ASP A 250 24.45 16.27 21.89
N MET A 251 24.23 14.96 21.97
CA MET A 251 23.01 14.38 22.51
C MET A 251 22.82 14.66 24.00
N ARG A 252 23.90 14.71 24.79
CA ARG A 252 23.84 15.06 26.22
C ARG A 252 23.38 16.51 26.42
N GLY A 253 23.81 17.43 25.55
CA GLY A 253 23.35 18.83 25.58
C GLY A 253 21.88 18.98 25.19
N ARG A 254 21.46 18.33 24.10
CA ARG A 254 20.07 18.44 23.58
C ARG A 254 19.05 17.66 24.40
N TYR A 255 19.45 16.53 24.99
CA TYR A 255 18.57 15.58 25.68
C TYR A 255 19.14 15.16 27.05
N PRO A 256 19.21 16.08 28.03
CA PRO A 256 19.85 15.84 29.33
C PRO A 256 19.12 14.82 30.22
N LYS A 257 17.85 14.50 29.91
CA LYS A 257 17.03 13.52 30.65
C LYS A 257 17.31 12.06 30.27
N HIS A 258 18.06 11.83 29.19
CA HIS A 258 18.39 10.49 28.70
C HIS A 258 19.76 10.03 29.19
N VAL A 259 19.94 8.71 29.29
CA VAL A 259 21.22 8.11 29.68
C VAL A 259 22.08 7.96 28.42
N TRP A 260 23.30 8.49 28.49
CA TRP A 260 24.27 8.46 27.41
C TRP A 260 25.56 7.81 27.91
N PRO A 261 25.73 6.48 27.76
CA PRO A 261 26.85 5.73 28.34
C PRO A 261 28.19 5.97 27.62
N GLU A 262 29.31 5.83 28.36
CA GLU A 262 30.67 5.80 27.77
C GLU A 262 30.91 4.54 26.97
N ASP A 263 30.43 3.41 27.47
CA ASP A 263 30.46 2.14 26.78
C ASP A 263 29.05 1.73 26.35
N PRO A 264 28.59 2.12 25.14
CA PRO A 264 27.27 1.75 24.63
C PRO A 264 27.16 0.27 24.28
N ALA A 265 28.28 -0.41 23.98
CA ALA A 265 28.28 -1.82 23.61
C ALA A 265 27.93 -2.74 24.79
N ASN A 266 28.28 -2.33 26.02
CA ASN A 266 27.98 -3.07 27.25
C ASN A 266 26.89 -2.41 28.13
N ALA A 267 26.32 -1.29 27.70
CA ALA A 267 25.29 -0.60 28.46
C ALA A 267 23.95 -1.36 28.45
N MET A 268 23.16 -1.20 29.52
CA MET A 268 21.82 -1.76 29.55
C MET A 268 20.93 -1.11 28.47
N PRO A 269 20.23 -1.91 27.64
CA PRO A 269 19.27 -1.39 26.68
C PRO A 269 18.14 -0.66 27.41
N THR A 270 17.90 0.61 27.09
CA THR A 270 16.87 1.41 27.76
C THR A 270 15.91 2.03 26.75
N ARG A 271 14.62 1.67 26.88
CA ARG A 271 13.53 2.23 26.05
C ARG A 271 13.02 3.58 26.56
N ARG A 272 13.22 3.87 27.85
CA ARG A 272 12.66 5.03 28.57
C ARG A 272 13.75 5.97 29.06
N ALA A 273 13.43 7.27 29.11
CA ALA A 273 14.20 8.24 29.90
C ALA A 273 14.18 7.82 31.38
N LYS A 274 15.24 8.15 32.13
CA LYS A 274 15.39 7.77 33.54
C LYS A 274 14.12 8.19 34.32
N PRO A 275 13.39 7.27 34.98
CA PRO A 275 12.30 7.67 35.86
C PRO A 275 12.91 8.49 37.03
N ARG A 276 12.23 9.57 37.43
CA ARG A 276 12.61 10.35 38.62
C ARG A 276 12.69 9.38 39.80
N GLY A 277 13.79 9.43 40.55
CA GLY A 277 13.93 8.63 41.76
C GLY A 277 12.78 8.90 42.71
N THR A 278 12.14 7.83 43.17
CA THR A 278 11.66 7.72 44.55
C THR A 278 12.85 7.64 45.48
#